data_AF-A0A350G3R8-F1
#
_entry.id   AF-A0A350G3R8-F1
#
_cell.length_a   1.000
_cell.length_b   1.000
_cell.length_c   1.000
_cell.angle_alpha   90.00
_cell.angle_beta   90.00
_cell.angle_gamma   90.00
#
_symmetry.space_group_name_H-M   'P 1'
#
loop_
_entity.id
_entity.type
_entity.pdbx_description
1 polymer ?
#
loop_
_entity_poly.entity_id
_entity_poly.type
_entity_poly.pdbx_seq_one_letter_code
_entity_poly.pdbx_strand_id
1 'polypeptide(L)'
;MKNIILITLAFILAACSAGGSELSLNQGKWQDADVTHYRFQLSVSCFCLFRSQMPLTVEVQDGEVVSMIDVNGEAFPLDDPMSELVLKHATIDRIFSELGSDPVQNADHLTMSFDPTYGFPTEVAIDYIELAADDELYISVAGFEPLP
;
A
#
# COMPACT_ATOMS: atom_id res chain seq x y z
N MET A 1 -43.19 31.96 -37.18
CA MET A 1 -41.91 31.71 -37.87
C MET A 1 -40.80 32.52 -37.20
N LYS A 2 -40.10 31.96 -36.19
CA LYS A 2 -38.69 32.26 -35.88
C LYS A 2 -38.19 31.38 -34.71
N ASN A 3 -37.58 30.28 -35.13
CA ASN A 3 -36.58 29.42 -34.51
C ASN A 3 -36.27 29.62 -33.02
N ILE A 4 -36.71 28.65 -32.21
CA ILE A 4 -36.16 28.41 -30.86
C ILE A 4 -34.80 27.73 -31.07
N ILE A 5 -33.73 28.44 -30.74
CA ILE A 5 -32.35 27.94 -30.79
C ILE A 5 -32.18 27.00 -29.59
N LEU A 6 -31.98 25.70 -29.84
CA LEU A 6 -31.48 24.76 -28.83
C LEU A 6 -30.03 25.16 -28.49
N ILE A 7 -29.80 25.59 -27.26
CA ILE A 7 -28.46 25.69 -26.69
C ILE A 7 -28.14 24.33 -26.08
N THR A 8 -27.51 23.45 -26.86
CA THR A 8 -26.83 22.27 -26.33
C THR A 8 -25.61 22.73 -25.55
N LEU A 9 -25.72 22.73 -24.23
CA LEU A 9 -24.61 22.94 -23.31
C LEU A 9 -23.75 21.67 -23.32
N ALA A 10 -22.76 21.63 -24.21
CA ALA A 10 -21.72 20.61 -24.18
C ALA A 10 -20.83 20.88 -22.97
N PHE A 11 -21.06 20.16 -21.87
CA PHE A 11 -20.08 20.02 -20.80
C PHE A 11 -18.87 19.27 -21.35
N ILE A 12 -17.92 20.02 -21.89
CA ILE A 12 -16.57 19.52 -22.09
C ILE A 12 -16.01 19.37 -20.68
N LEU A 13 -16.08 18.15 -20.13
CA LEU A 13 -15.20 17.76 -19.03
C LEU A 13 -13.78 17.88 -19.56
N ALA A 14 -13.17 19.04 -19.36
CA ALA A 14 -11.74 19.15 -19.30
C ALA A 14 -11.31 18.26 -18.12
N ALA A 15 -10.98 17.01 -18.42
CA ALA A 15 -10.20 16.19 -17.52
C ALA A 15 -8.87 16.94 -17.37
N CYS A 16 -8.78 17.75 -16.31
CA CYS A 16 -7.55 18.38 -15.92
C CYS A 16 -6.48 17.30 -15.84
N SER A 17 -5.39 17.51 -16.59
CA SER A 17 -4.14 16.77 -16.54
C SER A 17 -3.42 16.96 -15.19
N ALA A 18 -4.13 16.81 -14.06
CA ALA A 18 -3.53 16.59 -12.75
C ALA A 18 -3.11 15.11 -12.65
N GLY A 19 -2.38 14.63 -13.66
CA GLY A 19 -2.03 13.22 -13.84
C GLY A 19 -0.80 12.86 -13.01
N GLY A 20 -0.99 12.67 -11.70
CA GLY A 20 -0.07 11.88 -10.90
C GLY A 20 -0.23 10.39 -11.22
N SER A 21 0.81 9.58 -10.97
CA SER A 21 0.63 8.12 -10.96
C SER A 21 -0.42 7.73 -9.93
N GLU A 22 -1.10 6.60 -10.12
CA GLU A 22 -2.07 6.09 -9.14
C GLU A 22 -1.45 5.97 -7.74
N LEU A 23 -0.18 5.56 -7.66
CA LEU A 23 0.60 5.53 -6.43
C LEU A 23 0.68 6.91 -5.77
N SER A 24 1.07 7.96 -6.50
CA SER A 24 1.19 9.33 -5.95
C SER A 24 -0.15 9.92 -5.51
N LEU A 25 -1.23 9.63 -6.25
CA LEU A 25 -2.58 10.10 -5.91
C LEU A 25 -3.07 9.48 -4.61
N ASN A 26 -2.84 8.18 -4.43
CA ASN A 26 -3.25 7.46 -3.23
C ASN A 26 -2.33 7.75 -2.03
N GLN A 27 -1.03 7.97 -2.25
CA GLN A 27 -0.13 8.50 -1.23
C GLN A 27 -0.57 9.87 -0.72
N GLY A 28 -1.04 10.74 -1.61
CA GLY A 28 -1.62 12.03 -1.24
C GLY A 28 -2.83 11.89 -0.33
N LYS A 29 -3.77 10.99 -0.64
CA LYS A 29 -4.92 10.70 0.23
C LYS A 29 -4.50 10.22 1.62
N TRP A 30 -3.48 9.36 1.69
CA TRP A 30 -2.96 8.86 2.95
C TRP A 30 -2.38 9.99 3.80
N GLN A 31 -1.59 10.87 3.18
CA GLN A 31 -1.01 12.04 3.86
C GLN A 31 -2.09 13.04 4.30
N ASP A 32 -3.08 13.29 3.46
CA ASP A 32 -4.20 14.21 3.76
C ASP A 32 -5.11 13.69 4.88
N ALA A 33 -5.14 12.37 5.11
CA ALA A 33 -5.90 11.77 6.20
C ALA A 33 -5.29 12.03 7.58
N ASP A 34 -3.99 12.37 7.65
CA ASP A 34 -3.27 12.76 8.87
C ASP A 34 -3.44 11.76 10.04
N VAL A 35 -3.48 10.46 9.73
CA VAL A 35 -3.63 9.40 10.73
C VAL A 35 -2.25 9.03 11.28
N THR A 36 -1.92 9.54 12.48
CA THR A 36 -0.61 9.30 13.10
C THR A 36 -0.56 8.08 14.01
N HIS A 37 -1.71 7.60 14.51
CA HIS A 37 -1.82 6.43 15.35
C HIS A 37 -2.83 5.44 14.74
N TYR A 38 -2.38 4.24 14.41
CA TYR A 38 -3.21 3.24 13.74
C TYR A 38 -2.71 1.83 13.97
N ARG A 39 -3.61 0.87 13.73
CA ARG A 39 -3.31 -0.56 13.68
C ARG A 39 -3.78 -1.15 12.37
N PHE A 40 -3.07 -2.16 11.88
CA PHE A 40 -3.46 -2.94 10.71
C PHE A 40 -2.88 -4.35 10.76
N GLN A 41 -3.37 -5.22 9.88
CA GLN A 41 -2.82 -6.54 9.62
C GLN A 41 -1.95 -6.50 8.36
N LEU A 42 -0.68 -6.86 8.50
CA LEU A 42 0.28 -6.97 7.42
C LEU A 42 0.52 -8.45 7.08
N SER A 43 0.38 -8.83 5.82
CA SER A 43 0.97 -10.08 5.32
C SER A 43 2.02 -9.76 4.28
N VAL A 44 3.20 -10.37 4.43
CA VAL A 44 4.24 -10.40 3.41
C VAL A 44 4.45 -11.86 3.02
N SER A 45 4.14 -12.19 1.77
CA SER A 45 4.19 -13.55 1.24
C SER A 45 5.16 -13.62 0.06
N CYS A 46 6.12 -14.51 0.20
CA CYS A 46 7.17 -14.87 -0.76
C CYS A 46 7.63 -16.29 -0.44
N PHE A 47 8.61 -16.86 -1.15
CA PHE A 47 9.23 -18.12 -0.72
C PHE A 47 10.19 -17.94 0.49
N CYS A 48 9.63 -17.44 1.60
CA CYS A 48 10.35 -16.98 2.79
C CYS A 48 9.96 -17.75 4.06
N LEU A 49 10.85 -17.75 5.06
CA LEU A 49 10.73 -18.56 6.28
C LEU A 49 9.66 -18.07 7.28
N PHE A 50 9.35 -16.77 7.27
CA PHE A 50 8.43 -16.16 8.25
C PHE A 50 6.94 -16.23 7.86
N ARG A 51 6.58 -16.89 6.75
CA ARG A 51 5.20 -16.95 6.27
C ARG A 51 4.20 -17.50 7.30
N SER A 52 4.63 -18.44 8.14
CA SER A 52 3.77 -19.04 9.18
C SER A 52 3.44 -18.10 10.34
N GLN A 53 4.11 -16.94 10.43
CA GLN A 53 3.86 -15.91 11.45
C GLN A 53 2.81 -14.89 10.98
N MET A 54 2.44 -14.91 9.70
CA MET A 54 1.53 -13.94 9.08
C MET A 54 0.04 -14.31 9.31
N PRO A 55 -0.88 -13.31 9.31
CA PRO A 55 -0.61 -11.87 9.27
C PRO A 55 -0.04 -11.37 10.61
N LEU A 56 0.81 -10.33 10.53
CA LEU A 56 1.24 -9.58 11.70
C LEU A 56 0.22 -8.49 12.00
N THR A 57 -0.19 -8.37 13.27
CA THR A 57 -0.90 -7.19 13.76
C THR A 57 0.13 -6.14 14.12
N VAL A 58 0.17 -5.04 13.36
CA VAL A 58 1.13 -3.95 13.52
C VAL A 58 0.42 -2.72 14.06
N GLU A 59 0.99 -2.10 15.09
CA GLU A 59 0.55 -0.82 15.64
C GLU A 59 1.64 0.22 15.41
N VAL A 60 1.24 1.37 14.86
CA VAL A 60 2.12 2.46 14.48
C VAL A 60 1.66 3.72 15.17
N GLN A 61 2.58 4.43 15.82
CA GLN A 61 2.34 5.70 16.47
C GLN A 61 3.41 6.71 16.05
N ASP A 62 2.98 7.86 15.55
CA ASP A 62 3.84 8.96 15.09
C ASP A 62 4.91 8.51 14.08
N GLY A 63 4.51 7.59 13.18
CA GLY A 63 5.37 7.03 12.13
C GLY A 63 6.28 5.88 12.58
N GLU A 64 6.29 5.54 13.87
CA GLU A 64 7.11 4.47 14.45
C GLU A 64 6.28 3.24 14.79
N VAL A 65 6.85 2.05 14.58
CA VAL A 65 6.21 0.79 14.97
C VAL A 65 6.34 0.63 16.49
N VAL A 66 5.20 0.61 17.20
CA VAL A 66 5.17 0.44 18.66
C VAL A 66 4.82 -0.99 19.08
N SER A 67 4.17 -1.76 18.20
CA SER A 67 3.87 -3.17 18.43
C SER A 67 3.82 -3.96 17.12
N MET A 68 4.27 -5.20 17.17
CA MET A 68 4.16 -6.15 16.06
C MET A 68 3.96 -7.56 16.63
N ILE A 69 2.76 -8.09 16.46
CA ILE A 69 2.33 -9.37 17.04
C ILE A 69 1.99 -10.35 15.93
N ASP A 70 2.52 -11.56 16.00
CA ASP A 70 2.28 -12.61 15.02
C ASP A 70 0.89 -13.27 15.16
N VAL A 71 0.57 -14.16 14.24
CA VAL A 71 -0.70 -14.90 14.24
C VAL A 71 -0.92 -15.78 15.47
N ASN A 72 0.14 -16.13 16.20
CA ASN A 72 0.08 -16.92 17.43
C ASN A 72 -0.03 -16.05 18.69
N GLY A 73 0.03 -14.71 18.55
CA GLY A 73 0.00 -13.77 19.66
C GLY A 73 1.38 -13.49 20.28
N GLU A 74 2.46 -13.89 19.61
CA GLU A 74 3.83 -13.66 20.05
C GLU A 74 4.42 -12.39 19.42
N ALA A 75 5.36 -11.74 20.11
CA ALA A 75 6.04 -10.57 19.56
C ALA A 75 6.93 -11.00 18.38
N PHE A 76 6.81 -10.30 17.25
CA PHE A 76 7.64 -10.57 16.08
C PHE A 76 9.10 -10.11 16.34
N PRO A 77 10.11 -10.95 16.06
CA PRO A 77 11.50 -10.63 16.39
C PRO A 77 12.05 -9.55 15.44
N LEU A 78 12.29 -8.34 15.97
CA LEU A 78 12.77 -7.19 15.18
C LEU A 78 14.30 -7.19 14.98
N ASP A 79 15.03 -7.99 15.76
CA ASP A 79 16.49 -8.10 15.74
C ASP A 79 17.01 -9.27 14.87
N ASP A 80 16.11 -10.03 14.26
CA ASP A 80 16.47 -11.09 13.31
C ASP A 80 16.81 -10.48 11.93
N PRO A 81 17.96 -10.81 11.33
CA PRO A 81 18.32 -10.36 9.98
C PRO A 81 17.27 -10.68 8.90
N MET A 82 16.49 -11.74 9.07
CA MET A 82 15.42 -12.14 8.16
C MET A 82 14.17 -11.26 8.26
N SER A 83 14.05 -10.46 9.32
CA SER A 83 12.92 -9.54 9.54
C SER A 83 13.01 -8.28 8.68
N GLU A 84 14.16 -7.99 8.06
CA GLU A 84 14.35 -6.78 7.24
C GLU A 84 13.28 -6.65 6.16
N LEU A 85 12.93 -7.75 5.47
CA LEU A 85 11.91 -7.74 4.42
C LEU A 85 10.53 -7.36 4.97
N VAL A 86 10.17 -7.79 6.18
CA VAL A 86 8.92 -7.40 6.83
C VAL A 86 8.98 -5.94 7.27
N LEU A 87 10.11 -5.50 7.83
CA LEU A 87 10.30 -4.16 8.36
C LEU A 87 10.24 -3.06 7.29
N LYS A 88 10.54 -3.38 6.03
CA LYS A 88 10.31 -2.49 4.87
C LYS A 88 8.84 -2.20 4.59
N HIS A 89 7.92 -2.97 5.17
CA HIS A 89 6.48 -2.85 4.96
C HIS A 89 5.72 -2.59 6.27
N ALA A 90 6.43 -2.38 7.37
CA ALA A 90 5.84 -2.33 8.71
C ALA A 90 5.04 -1.04 9.02
N THR A 91 5.02 -0.06 8.12
CA THR A 91 4.13 1.10 8.21
C THR A 91 3.59 1.40 6.82
N ILE A 92 2.44 2.08 6.73
CA ILE A 92 1.88 2.47 5.43
C ILE A 92 2.86 3.34 4.63
N ASP A 93 3.55 4.27 5.28
CA ASP A 93 4.56 5.11 4.62
C ASP A 93 5.75 4.32 4.09
N ARG A 94 6.19 3.28 4.81
CA ARG A 94 7.26 2.40 4.34
C ARG A 94 6.82 1.57 3.14
N ILE A 95 5.57 1.11 3.10
CA ILE A 95 5.01 0.45 1.91
C ILE A 95 5.03 1.42 0.72
N PHE A 96 4.58 2.67 0.89
CA PHE A 96 4.68 3.67 -0.18
C PHE A 96 6.12 3.94 -0.63
N SER A 97 7.07 4.01 0.31
CA SER A 97 8.48 4.18 0.00
C SER A 97 9.04 3.02 -0.82
N GLU A 98 8.70 1.77 -0.47
CA GLU A 98 9.12 0.58 -1.20
C GLU A 98 8.48 0.54 -2.60
N LEU A 99 7.18 0.83 -2.68
CA LEU A 99 6.47 0.91 -3.95
C LEU A 99 7.06 1.97 -4.87
N GLY A 100 7.54 3.09 -4.35
CA GLY A 100 8.20 4.14 -5.13
C GLY A 100 9.66 3.86 -5.51
N SER A 101 10.24 2.75 -5.07
CA SER A 101 11.66 2.43 -5.29
C SER A 101 11.93 1.97 -6.73
N ASP A 102 13.16 2.22 -7.22
CA ASP A 102 13.57 1.80 -8.57
C ASP A 102 13.38 0.29 -8.81
N PRO A 103 13.74 -0.63 -7.89
CA PRO A 103 13.51 -2.06 -8.13
C PRO A 103 12.04 -2.41 -8.37
N VAL A 104 11.13 -1.84 -7.57
CA VAL A 104 9.69 -2.13 -7.69
C VAL A 104 9.08 -1.46 -8.91
N GLN A 105 9.47 -0.21 -9.20
CA GLN A 105 8.98 0.52 -10.38
C GLN A 105 9.48 -0.07 -11.70
N ASN A 106 10.59 -0.83 -11.68
CA ASN A 106 11.13 -1.53 -12.84
C ASN A 106 10.84 -3.05 -12.84
N ALA A 107 9.98 -3.54 -11.94
CA ALA A 107 9.54 -4.93 -11.93
C ALA A 107 8.81 -5.28 -13.25
N ASP A 108 8.92 -6.53 -13.69
CA ASP A 108 8.25 -6.98 -14.92
C ASP A 108 6.73 -6.87 -14.80
N HIS A 109 6.18 -7.29 -13.65
CA HIS A 109 4.78 -7.10 -13.32
C HIS A 109 4.63 -6.48 -11.93
N LEU A 110 3.83 -5.39 -11.89
CA LEU A 110 3.42 -4.72 -10.66
C LEU A 110 1.92 -4.46 -10.72
N THR A 111 1.20 -4.99 -9.74
CA THR A 111 -0.22 -4.65 -9.53
C THR A 111 -0.42 -4.13 -8.12
N MET A 112 -1.28 -3.12 -7.99
CA MET A 112 -1.56 -2.45 -6.73
C MET A 112 -3.04 -2.16 -6.64
N SER A 113 -3.62 -2.35 -5.46
CA SER A 113 -4.95 -1.88 -5.08
C SER A 113 -4.83 -0.98 -3.86
N PHE A 114 -5.74 -0.02 -3.75
CA PHE A 114 -5.71 0.99 -2.69
C PHE A 114 -7.07 1.09 -2.00
N ASP A 115 -7.05 1.44 -0.72
CA ASP A 115 -8.25 1.75 0.03
C ASP A 115 -8.93 3.02 -0.54
N PRO A 116 -10.25 3.01 -0.80
CA PRO A 116 -10.92 4.14 -1.44
C PRO A 116 -11.04 5.37 -0.52
N THR A 117 -10.96 5.19 0.80
CA THR A 117 -11.14 6.26 1.79
C THR A 117 -9.81 6.90 2.18
N TYR A 118 -8.85 6.09 2.64
CA TYR A 118 -7.55 6.53 3.15
C TYR A 118 -6.44 6.44 2.13
N GLY A 119 -6.63 5.71 1.02
CA GLY A 119 -5.63 5.60 -0.04
C GLY A 119 -4.44 4.70 0.27
N PHE A 120 -4.36 4.04 1.43
CA PHE A 120 -3.24 3.12 1.69
C PHE A 120 -3.30 1.89 0.75
N PRO A 121 -2.16 1.27 0.40
CA PRO A 121 -2.13 0.06 -0.42
C PRO A 121 -2.78 -1.10 0.33
N THR A 122 -3.78 -1.76 -0.28
CA THR A 122 -4.47 -2.93 0.31
C THR A 122 -3.91 -4.25 -0.19
N GLU A 123 -3.54 -4.32 -1.46
CA GLU A 123 -2.90 -5.48 -2.09
C GLU A 123 -1.83 -5.02 -3.07
N VAL A 124 -0.67 -5.66 -3.04
CA VAL A 124 0.42 -5.46 -3.97
C VAL A 124 0.95 -6.82 -4.40
N ALA A 125 1.06 -7.05 -5.70
CA ALA A 125 1.79 -8.19 -6.25
C ALA A 125 2.92 -7.70 -7.15
N ILE A 126 4.13 -8.18 -6.88
CA ILE A 126 5.37 -7.83 -7.57
C ILE A 126 5.99 -9.12 -8.11
N ASP A 127 6.30 -9.11 -9.39
CA ASP A 127 7.13 -10.11 -10.07
C ASP A 127 8.29 -9.33 -10.72
N TYR A 128 9.50 -9.49 -10.19
CA TYR A 128 10.62 -8.64 -10.58
C TYR A 128 11.19 -9.06 -11.93
N ILE A 129 11.24 -10.36 -12.22
CA ILE A 129 11.84 -10.91 -13.43
C ILE A 129 10.92 -12.01 -13.99
N GLU A 130 10.34 -11.78 -15.17
CA GLU A 130 9.49 -12.79 -15.83
C GLU A 130 10.23 -14.14 -15.94
N LEU A 131 9.56 -15.21 -15.51
CA LEU A 131 10.06 -16.60 -15.52
C LEU A 131 11.24 -16.88 -14.56
N ALA A 132 11.61 -15.95 -13.69
CA ALA A 132 12.40 -16.31 -12.51
C ALA A 132 11.50 -17.03 -11.49
N ALA A 133 12.12 -17.74 -10.56
CA ALA A 133 11.41 -18.43 -9.50
C ALA A 133 11.88 -17.88 -8.16
N ASP A 134 10.94 -17.78 -7.22
CA ASP A 134 11.17 -17.32 -5.84
C ASP A 134 11.55 -15.83 -5.72
N ASP A 135 11.32 -15.02 -6.76
CA ASP A 135 11.46 -13.56 -6.72
C ASP A 135 10.12 -12.83 -6.50
N GLU A 136 8.98 -13.52 -6.58
CA GLU A 136 7.68 -12.88 -6.40
C GLU A 136 7.40 -12.47 -4.96
N LEU A 137 6.85 -11.27 -4.79
CA LEU A 137 6.46 -10.70 -3.51
C LEU A 137 5.01 -10.26 -3.53
N TYR A 138 4.22 -10.75 -2.57
CA TYR A 138 2.85 -10.32 -2.33
C TYR A 138 2.73 -9.66 -0.97
N ILE A 139 2.15 -8.46 -0.93
CA ILE A 139 1.90 -7.68 0.28
C ILE A 139 0.40 -7.44 0.38
N SER A 140 -0.17 -7.66 1.57
CA SER A 140 -1.57 -7.30 1.84
C SER A 140 -1.68 -6.53 3.16
N VAL A 141 -2.51 -5.49 3.15
CA VAL A 141 -2.91 -4.71 4.33
C VAL A 141 -4.42 -4.89 4.53
N ALA A 142 -4.80 -5.34 5.71
CA ALA A 142 -6.20 -5.54 6.08
C ALA A 142 -6.48 -5.04 7.50
N GLY A 143 -7.75 -4.95 7.89
CA GLY A 143 -8.15 -4.62 9.27
C GLY A 143 -7.61 -3.29 9.77
N PHE A 144 -7.44 -2.31 8.87
CA PHE A 144 -6.96 -0.97 9.23
C PHE A 144 -7.93 -0.28 10.18
N GLU A 145 -7.38 0.28 11.25
CA GLU A 145 -8.13 0.98 12.30
C GLU A 145 -7.30 2.17 12.81
N PRO A 146 -7.76 3.42 12.63
CA PRO A 146 -7.21 4.57 13.33
C PRO A 146 -7.42 4.42 14.84
N LEU A 147 -6.39 4.77 15.61
CA LEU A 147 -6.41 4.69 17.07
C LEU A 147 -6.41 6.09 17.71
N PRO A 148 -6.91 6.24 18.95
CA PRO A 148 -6.99 7.53 19.65
C PRO A 148 -5.65 8.18 20.00
#